data_AF-A0AA40A255-F1
#
_entry.id   AF-A0AA40A255-F1
#
_cell.length_a   1.000
_cell.length_b   1.000
_cell.length_c   1.000
_cell.angle_alpha   90.00
_cell.angle_beta   90.00
_cell.angle_gamma   90.00
#
_symmetry.space_group_name_H-M   'P 1'
#
loop_
_entity.id
_entity.type
_entity.pdbx_description
1 polymer ?
#
loop_
_entity_poly.entity_id
_entity_poly.type
_entity_poly.pdbx_seq_one_letter_code
_entity_poly.pdbx_strand_id
1 'polypeptide(L)'
;MSVFTLIRCRNTWPFILIAVWKMVLSATIASIAWHANYLAVKERRPSQLEPPFAAVANAATHLSLLNVSPLGDSPDFSASLGLPRKKFRSLLWWTAFYFLGAIVGLVGILAIVFETMENSRVRIITYVFGCVVGLGVVVAVSYIMSGRSDLGPGGFGSRVGWSLAAAIGVAIFEMLFLIAFYTDWVLAALAGDMLGVHLPTANLASALIYFFAKRAPMLSR
;
A
#
# COMPACT_ATOMS: atom_id res chain seq x y z
N MET A 1 -17.79 9.56 -4.84
CA MET A 1 -17.03 10.68 -5.45
C MET A 1 -16.59 10.37 -6.88
N SER A 2 -16.07 9.17 -7.19
CA SER A 2 -15.61 8.80 -8.54
C SER A 2 -16.70 8.94 -9.63
N VAL A 3 -17.95 8.65 -9.29
CA VAL A 3 -19.10 8.73 -10.22
C VAL A 3 -19.43 10.18 -10.61
N PHE A 4 -19.32 11.13 -9.68
CA PHE A 4 -19.66 12.53 -9.93
C PHE A 4 -18.63 13.24 -10.84
N THR A 5 -17.36 12.87 -10.70
CA THR A 5 -16.29 13.31 -11.61
C THR A 5 -16.42 12.68 -13.00
N LEU A 6 -16.94 11.45 -13.09
CA LEU A 6 -17.15 10.74 -14.37
C LEU A 6 -18.21 11.42 -15.25
N ILE A 7 -19.25 11.99 -14.63
CA ILE A 7 -20.34 12.65 -15.36
C ILE A 7 -19.92 14.02 -15.91
N ARG A 8 -19.02 14.76 -15.22
CA ARG A 8 -18.55 16.09 -15.68
C ARG A 8 -17.38 16.04 -16.67
N CYS A 9 -16.55 14.99 -16.64
CA CYS A 9 -15.35 14.88 -17.50
C CYS A 9 -15.52 13.87 -18.65
N ARG A 10 -16.73 13.75 -19.20
CA ARG A 10 -17.12 12.73 -20.19
C ARG A 10 -16.29 12.77 -21.50
N ASN A 11 -15.64 13.89 -21.82
CA ASN A 11 -14.88 14.05 -23.07
C ASN A 11 -13.38 13.72 -22.96
N THR A 12 -12.88 13.33 -21.79
CA THR A 12 -11.46 13.03 -21.60
C THR A 12 -11.30 11.56 -21.18
N TRP A 13 -11.05 10.70 -22.16
CA TRP A 13 -10.62 9.29 -22.00
C TRP A 13 -9.70 9.02 -20.78
N PRO A 14 -8.69 9.86 -20.50
CA PRO A 14 -7.83 9.67 -19.34
C PRO A 14 -8.53 9.65 -17.97
N PHE A 15 -9.58 10.44 -17.78
CA PHE A 15 -10.33 10.45 -16.51
C PHE A 15 -11.14 9.16 -16.32
N ILE A 16 -11.61 8.57 -17.42
CA ILE A 16 -12.30 7.28 -17.40
C ILE A 16 -11.30 6.19 -16.97
N LEU A 17 -10.07 6.20 -17.50
CA LEU A 17 -9.02 5.25 -17.12
C LEU A 17 -8.66 5.35 -15.63
N ILE A 18 -8.50 6.56 -15.08
CA ILE A 18 -8.25 6.75 -13.64
C ILE A 18 -9.43 6.27 -12.79
N ALA A 19 -10.66 6.58 -13.21
CA ALA A 19 -11.85 6.18 -12.47
C ALA A 19 -12.00 4.64 -12.44
N VAL A 20 -11.82 3.99 -13.59
CA VAL A 20 -11.82 2.52 -13.70
C VAL A 20 -10.71 1.93 -12.86
N TRP A 21 -9.49 2.48 -12.92
CA TRP A 21 -8.37 2.01 -12.11
C TRP A 21 -8.64 2.12 -10.60
N LYS A 22 -9.15 3.27 -10.12
CA LYS A 22 -9.53 3.45 -8.70
C LYS A 22 -10.66 2.48 -8.29
N MET A 23 -11.62 2.22 -9.17
CA MET A 23 -12.70 1.25 -8.92
C MET A 23 -12.14 -0.17 -8.82
N VAL A 24 -11.23 -0.55 -9.72
CA VAL A 24 -10.57 -1.87 -9.69
C VAL A 24 -9.75 -2.02 -8.40
N LEU A 25 -8.94 -1.03 -8.03
CA LEU A 25 -8.19 -1.08 -6.77
C LEU A 25 -9.12 -1.24 -5.55
N SER A 26 -10.18 -0.42 -5.48
CA SER A 26 -11.13 -0.50 -4.37
C SER A 26 -11.84 -1.85 -4.30
N ALA A 27 -12.30 -2.38 -5.44
CA ALA A 27 -12.98 -3.66 -5.52
C ALA A 27 -12.05 -4.81 -5.12
N THR A 28 -10.78 -4.73 -5.51
CA THR A 28 -9.83 -5.78 -5.18
C THR A 28 -9.51 -5.74 -3.69
N ILE A 29 -9.29 -4.56 -3.09
CA ILE A 29 -9.00 -4.44 -1.64
C ILE A 29 -10.17 -5.00 -0.83
N ALA A 30 -11.41 -4.68 -1.25
CA ALA A 30 -12.61 -5.25 -0.65
C ALA A 30 -12.64 -6.79 -0.77
N SER A 31 -12.24 -7.33 -1.93
CA SER A 31 -12.14 -8.79 -2.14
C SER A 31 -11.11 -9.45 -1.22
N ILE A 32 -9.92 -8.85 -1.03
CA ILE A 32 -8.92 -9.36 -0.08
C ILE A 32 -9.46 -9.33 1.35
N ALA A 33 -10.04 -8.20 1.78
CA ALA A 33 -10.58 -8.05 3.13
C ALA A 33 -11.71 -9.06 3.39
N TRP A 34 -12.59 -9.24 2.40
CA TRP A 34 -13.66 -10.22 2.44
C TRP A 34 -13.11 -11.65 2.55
N HIS A 35 -12.12 -11.99 1.74
CA HIS A 35 -11.50 -13.31 1.74
C HIS A 35 -10.77 -13.60 3.07
N ALA A 36 -10.07 -12.61 3.63
CA ALA A 36 -9.42 -12.73 4.94
C ALA A 36 -10.45 -12.96 6.06
N ASN A 37 -11.55 -12.22 6.05
CA ASN A 37 -12.63 -12.39 7.03
C ASN A 37 -13.34 -13.74 6.88
N TYR A 38 -13.59 -14.17 5.65
CA TYR A 38 -14.19 -15.47 5.37
C TYR A 38 -13.33 -16.63 5.91
N LEU A 39 -12.00 -16.54 5.75
CA LEU A 39 -11.08 -17.53 6.33
C LEU A 39 -11.11 -17.51 7.86
N ALA A 40 -11.14 -16.32 8.49
CA ALA A 40 -11.21 -16.19 9.94
C ALA A 40 -12.52 -16.77 10.53
N VAL A 41 -13.65 -16.61 9.84
CA VAL A 41 -14.94 -17.17 10.25
C VAL A 41 -14.98 -18.69 10.07
N LYS A 42 -14.39 -19.20 8.98
CA LYS A 42 -14.36 -20.65 8.70
C LYS A 42 -13.57 -21.41 9.78
N GLU A 43 -12.46 -20.83 10.25
CA GLU A 43 -11.61 -21.46 11.29
C GLU A 43 -12.28 -21.49 12.66
N ARG A 44 -13.28 -20.64 12.93
CA ARG A 44 -14.03 -20.66 14.20
C ARG A 44 -15.04 -21.81 14.31
N ARG A 45 -15.38 -22.49 13.21
CA ARG A 45 -16.43 -23.53 13.21
C ARG A 45 -16.02 -24.94 13.69
N PRO A 46 -14.75 -25.40 13.69
CA PRO A 46 -14.45 -26.78 14.11
C PRO A 46 -14.19 -26.98 15.61
N SER A 47 -13.84 -25.95 16.38
CA SER A 47 -13.34 -26.11 17.77
C SER A 47 -14.38 -25.88 18.87
N GLN A 48 -15.62 -25.51 18.55
CA GLN A 48 -16.68 -25.29 19.56
C GLN A 48 -17.58 -26.51 19.81
N LEU A 49 -17.23 -27.67 19.28
CA LEU A 49 -17.88 -28.94 19.63
C LEU A 49 -17.01 -29.80 20.57
N GLU A 50 -16.19 -29.19 21.43
CA GLU A 50 -15.68 -29.86 22.63
C GLU A 50 -16.49 -29.39 23.85
N PRO A 51 -16.98 -30.30 24.70
CA PRO A 51 -17.72 -29.95 25.90
C PRO A 51 -16.83 -29.15 26.87
N PRO A 52 -17.40 -28.18 27.62
CA PRO A 52 -16.66 -27.19 28.42
C PRO A 52 -15.78 -27.76 29.55
N PHE A 53 -15.81 -29.06 29.81
CA PHE A 53 -15.07 -29.70 30.90
C PHE A 53 -13.67 -30.22 30.52
N ALA A 54 -13.37 -30.48 29.24
CA ALA A 54 -12.06 -31.02 28.84
C ALA A 54 -10.97 -29.93 28.72
N ALA A 55 -11.34 -28.70 28.37
CA ALA A 55 -10.40 -27.62 28.10
C ALA A 55 -9.72 -27.03 29.36
N VAL A 56 -10.37 -27.11 30.53
CA VAL A 56 -9.80 -26.58 31.80
C VAL A 56 -8.70 -27.50 32.34
N ALA A 57 -8.78 -28.80 32.11
CA ALA A 57 -7.78 -29.77 32.58
C ALA A 57 -6.44 -29.67 31.82
N ASN A 58 -6.48 -29.28 30.53
CA ASN A 58 -5.27 -29.16 29.69
C ASN A 58 -4.62 -27.77 29.74
N ALA A 59 -5.35 -26.72 30.15
CA ALA A 59 -4.79 -25.38 30.30
C ALA A 59 -3.79 -25.27 31.47
N ALA A 60 -3.96 -26.09 32.51
CA ALA A 60 -3.05 -26.14 33.66
C ALA A 60 -1.69 -26.81 33.33
N THR A 61 -1.65 -27.71 32.35
CA THR A 61 -0.42 -28.43 31.94
C THR A 61 0.44 -27.66 30.95
N HIS A 62 -0.14 -26.74 30.17
CA HIS A 62 0.59 -25.99 29.13
C HIS A 62 1.30 -24.71 29.64
N LEU A 63 0.93 -24.18 30.81
CA LEU A 63 1.63 -23.03 31.42
C LEU A 63 3.06 -23.37 31.89
N SER A 64 3.40 -24.65 32.00
CA SER A 64 4.73 -25.14 32.40
C SER A 64 5.74 -25.24 31.23
N LEU A 65 5.32 -25.01 29.98
CA LEU A 65 6.16 -25.13 28.78
C LEU A 65 6.54 -23.79 28.12
N LEU A 66 6.15 -22.64 28.70
CA LEU A 66 6.66 -21.32 28.29
C LEU A 66 8.10 -21.07 28.78
N ASN A 67 8.96 -22.09 28.70
CA ASN A 67 10.40 -21.93 28.82
C ASN A 67 10.91 -21.42 27.47
N VAL A 68 11.18 -20.13 27.41
CA VAL A 68 11.59 -19.38 26.21
C VAL A 68 12.90 -19.94 25.66
N SER A 69 12.81 -20.67 24.54
CA SER A 69 13.99 -21.09 23.77
C SER A 69 14.66 -19.89 23.09
N PRO A 70 15.99 -19.84 23.04
CA PRO A 70 16.74 -18.71 22.53
C PRO A 70 16.62 -18.59 21.00
N LEU A 71 16.53 -17.34 20.59
CA LEU A 71 16.46 -16.79 19.24
C LEU A 71 17.57 -17.37 18.32
N GLY A 72 17.25 -18.42 17.56
CA GLY A 72 18.18 -19.08 16.65
C GLY A 72 17.53 -19.41 15.31
N ASP A 73 18.11 -18.84 14.26
CA ASP A 73 17.89 -19.01 12.82
C ASP A 73 16.59 -18.47 12.19
N SER A 74 16.81 -17.73 11.10
CA SER A 74 15.84 -16.84 10.45
C SER A 74 14.54 -17.58 10.12
N PRO A 75 13.38 -17.06 10.58
CA PRO A 75 12.12 -17.71 10.33
C PRO A 75 11.81 -17.65 8.83
N ASP A 76 11.59 -18.82 8.24
CA ASP A 76 10.78 -18.94 7.03
C ASP A 76 9.49 -18.16 7.28
N PHE A 77 9.32 -17.03 6.59
CA PHE A 77 8.14 -16.18 6.73
C PHE A 77 6.82 -16.96 6.53
N SER A 78 6.87 -18.01 5.71
CA SER A 78 5.80 -18.99 5.54
C SER A 78 5.49 -19.84 6.78
N ALA A 79 6.49 -20.17 7.60
CA ALA A 79 6.29 -20.88 8.87
C ALA A 79 5.72 -19.94 9.95
N SER A 80 6.15 -18.67 9.95
CA SER A 80 5.63 -17.62 10.85
C SER A 80 4.12 -17.39 10.68
N LEU A 81 3.61 -17.47 9.44
CA LEU A 81 2.18 -17.29 9.17
C LEU A 81 1.34 -18.56 9.37
N GLY A 82 1.95 -19.73 9.59
CA GLY A 82 1.24 -21.01 9.75
C GLY A 82 0.33 -21.39 8.57
N LEU A 83 0.45 -20.72 7.42
CA LEU A 83 -0.46 -20.90 6.29
C LEU A 83 -0.01 -22.05 5.39
N PRO A 84 -0.89 -23.01 5.04
CA PRO A 84 -0.54 -24.09 4.14
C PRO A 84 -0.08 -23.55 2.78
N ARG A 85 1.04 -24.05 2.27
CA ARG A 85 1.77 -23.60 1.06
C ARG A 85 0.87 -23.37 -0.17
N LYS A 86 -0.22 -24.14 -0.30
CA LYS A 86 -1.22 -23.99 -1.38
C LYS A 86 -2.02 -22.67 -1.29
N LYS A 87 -2.37 -22.21 -0.08
CA LYS A 87 -3.08 -20.93 0.13
C LYS A 87 -2.17 -19.74 -0.19
N PHE A 88 -0.88 -19.84 0.14
CA PHE A 88 0.10 -18.79 -0.16
C PHE A 88 0.24 -18.54 -1.67
N ARG A 89 0.31 -19.61 -2.48
CA ARG A 89 0.40 -19.48 -3.95
C ARG A 89 -0.85 -18.79 -4.55
N SER A 90 -2.02 -19.07 -4.00
CA SER A 90 -3.26 -18.38 -4.40
C SER A 90 -3.20 -16.90 -4.05
N LEU A 91 -2.76 -16.55 -2.84
CA LEU A 91 -2.59 -15.15 -2.41
C LEU A 91 -1.61 -14.40 -3.32
N LEU A 92 -0.50 -15.03 -3.66
CA LEU A 92 0.54 -14.45 -4.52
C LEU A 92 0.02 -14.16 -5.94
N TRP A 93 -0.86 -15.03 -6.47
CA TRP A 93 -1.50 -14.81 -7.77
C TRP A 93 -2.42 -13.60 -7.76
N TRP A 94 -3.18 -13.39 -6.68
CA TRP A 94 -3.97 -12.18 -6.50
C TRP A 94 -3.08 -10.93 -6.47
N THR A 95 -1.99 -10.95 -5.69
CA THR A 95 -1.03 -9.84 -5.64
C THR A 95 -0.42 -9.51 -7.00
N ALA A 96 -0.16 -10.52 -7.85
CA ALA A 96 0.34 -10.27 -9.20
C ALA A 96 -0.68 -9.48 -10.06
N PHE A 97 -1.97 -9.80 -9.97
CA PHE A 97 -3.01 -9.03 -10.65
C PHE A 97 -3.12 -7.59 -10.15
N TYR A 98 -2.93 -7.36 -8.84
CA TYR A 98 -2.83 -6.00 -8.30
C TYR A 98 -1.70 -5.22 -8.92
N PHE A 99 -0.53 -5.84 -9.00
CA PHE A 99 0.65 -5.20 -9.54
C PHE A 99 0.43 -4.83 -11.01
N LEU A 100 -0.18 -5.72 -11.80
CA LEU A 100 -0.54 -5.45 -13.19
C LEU A 100 -1.51 -4.26 -13.31
N GLY A 101 -2.56 -4.23 -12.47
CA GLY A 101 -3.50 -3.11 -12.42
C GLY A 101 -2.83 -1.78 -12.03
N ALA A 102 -1.87 -1.82 -11.11
CA ALA A 102 -1.07 -0.65 -10.74
C ALA A 102 -0.22 -0.14 -11.89
N ILE A 103 0.43 -1.03 -12.68
CA ILE A 103 1.19 -0.65 -13.87
C ILE A 103 0.29 0.05 -14.90
N VAL A 104 -0.88 -0.52 -15.21
CA VAL A 104 -1.82 0.06 -16.17
C VAL A 104 -2.30 1.44 -15.69
N GLY A 105 -2.61 1.58 -14.41
CA GLY A 105 -2.98 2.87 -13.81
C GLY A 105 -1.85 3.91 -13.89
N LEU A 106 -0.61 3.50 -13.60
CA LEU A 106 0.57 4.35 -13.69
C LEU A 106 0.81 4.84 -15.13
N VAL A 107 0.73 3.94 -16.12
CA VAL A 107 0.87 4.30 -17.54
C VAL A 107 -0.22 5.30 -17.96
N GLY A 108 -1.47 5.09 -17.53
CA GLY A 108 -2.56 6.02 -17.80
C GLY A 108 -2.33 7.41 -17.20
N ILE A 109 -1.79 7.49 -15.98
CA ILE A 109 -1.42 8.76 -15.35
C ILE A 109 -0.27 9.41 -16.11
N LEU A 110 0.80 8.67 -16.42
CA LEU A 110 1.94 9.22 -17.16
C LEU A 110 1.52 9.79 -18.52
N ALA A 111 0.62 9.12 -19.23
CA ALA A 111 0.07 9.61 -20.49
C ALA A 111 -0.59 10.99 -20.33
N ILE A 112 -1.42 11.18 -19.29
CA ILE A 112 -2.05 12.48 -18.97
C ILE A 112 -1.02 13.55 -18.69
N VAL A 113 -0.01 13.19 -17.88
CA VAL A 113 1.02 14.13 -17.46
C VAL A 113 1.77 14.64 -18.69
N PHE A 114 2.17 13.74 -19.59
CA PHE A 114 2.84 14.13 -20.83
C PHE A 114 1.98 15.03 -21.71
N GLU A 115 0.68 14.73 -21.85
CA GLU A 115 -0.24 15.56 -22.64
C GLU A 115 -0.49 16.94 -21.99
N THR A 116 -0.38 17.04 -20.65
CA THR A 116 -0.66 18.27 -19.90
C THR A 116 0.60 19.02 -19.44
N MET A 117 1.79 18.63 -19.92
CA MET A 117 3.07 19.26 -19.55
C MET A 117 3.17 20.74 -19.96
N GLU A 118 2.39 21.18 -20.94
CA GLU A 118 2.32 22.59 -21.33
C GLU A 118 1.75 23.47 -20.20
N ASN A 119 0.94 22.90 -19.31
CA ASN A 119 0.43 23.62 -18.16
C ASN A 119 1.50 23.76 -17.06
N SER A 120 1.94 24.99 -16.83
CA SER A 120 2.98 25.32 -15.84
C SER A 120 2.66 24.79 -14.44
N ARG A 121 1.39 24.68 -14.05
CA ARG A 121 0.99 24.15 -12.73
C ARG A 121 1.26 22.66 -12.59
N VAL A 122 0.88 21.87 -13.60
CA VAL A 122 1.11 20.42 -13.62
C VAL A 122 2.61 20.14 -13.61
N ARG A 123 3.37 20.91 -14.39
CA ARG A 123 4.83 20.79 -14.45
C ARG A 123 5.50 21.02 -13.09
N ILE A 124 5.10 22.05 -12.33
CA ILE A 124 5.64 22.31 -10.97
C ILE A 124 5.35 21.13 -10.04
N ILE A 125 4.11 20.62 -10.04
CA ILE A 125 3.72 19.48 -9.21
C ILE A 125 4.56 18.24 -9.57
N THR A 126 4.70 17.93 -10.86
CA THR A 126 5.51 16.80 -11.33
C THR A 126 6.97 16.93 -10.91
N TYR A 127 7.57 18.11 -10.97
CA TYR A 127 8.94 18.32 -10.49
C TYR A 127 9.07 18.12 -8.98
N VAL A 128 8.15 18.67 -8.19
CA VAL A 128 8.18 18.54 -6.72
C VAL A 128 8.10 17.05 -6.33
N PHE A 129 7.15 16.32 -6.90
CA PHE A 129 7.01 14.89 -6.64
C PHE A 129 8.22 14.09 -7.15
N GLY A 130 8.73 14.41 -8.35
CA GLY A 130 9.93 13.78 -8.91
C GLY A 130 11.18 13.99 -8.03
N CYS A 131 11.34 15.18 -7.44
CA CYS A 131 12.42 15.46 -6.49
C CYS A 131 12.29 14.63 -5.21
N VAL A 132 11.08 14.48 -4.66
CA VAL A 132 10.84 13.65 -3.46
C VAL A 132 11.16 12.18 -3.74
N VAL A 133 10.69 11.63 -4.87
CA VAL A 133 11.03 10.25 -5.29
C VAL A 133 12.55 10.12 -5.45
N GLY A 134 13.17 11.05 -6.18
CA GLY A 134 14.60 11.03 -6.44
C GLY A 134 15.42 11.05 -5.15
N LEU A 135 15.03 11.88 -4.19
CA LEU A 135 15.66 11.96 -2.87
C LEU A 135 15.50 10.64 -2.09
N GLY A 136 14.31 10.05 -2.09
CA GLY A 136 14.06 8.75 -1.44
C GLY A 136 14.95 7.64 -2.01
N VAL A 137 15.09 7.57 -3.33
CA VAL A 137 15.98 6.62 -4.01
C VAL A 137 17.44 6.86 -3.62
N VAL A 138 17.89 8.12 -3.61
CA VAL A 138 19.27 8.46 -3.20
C VAL A 138 19.53 8.01 -1.76
N VAL A 139 18.63 8.31 -0.82
CA VAL A 139 18.75 7.89 0.59
C VAL A 139 18.78 6.37 0.72
N ALA A 140 17.90 5.66 0.01
CA ALA A 140 17.88 4.20 0.02
C ALA A 140 19.20 3.61 -0.51
N VAL A 141 19.73 4.13 -1.61
CA VAL A 141 21.02 3.69 -2.17
C VAL A 141 22.16 4.00 -1.22
N SER A 142 22.21 5.22 -0.65
CA SER A 142 23.21 5.61 0.34
C SER A 142 23.21 4.66 1.54
N TYR A 143 22.02 4.30 2.05
CA TYR A 143 21.89 3.32 3.14
C TYR A 143 22.45 1.94 2.78
N ILE A 144 22.15 1.43 1.57
CA ILE A 144 22.71 0.15 1.08
C ILE A 144 24.23 0.22 0.96
N MET A 145 24.78 1.36 0.51
CA MET A 145 26.22 1.53 0.34
C MET A 145 26.94 1.67 1.70
N SER A 146 26.38 2.40 2.65
CA SER A 146 26.94 2.53 4.01
C SER A 146 26.96 1.20 4.77
N GLY A 147 26.00 0.31 4.53
CA GLY A 147 25.98 -1.02 5.14
C GLY A 147 27.09 -1.97 4.66
N ARG A 148 27.87 -1.59 3.64
CA ARG A 148 28.93 -2.45 3.08
C ARG A 148 30.26 -2.38 3.83
N SER A 149 30.53 -1.32 4.59
CA SER A 149 31.84 -1.12 5.22
C SER A 149 32.12 -2.02 6.44
N ASP A 150 31.08 -2.58 7.07
CA ASP A 150 31.21 -3.28 8.37
C ASP A 150 31.12 -4.81 8.26
N LEU A 151 31.32 -5.38 7.06
CA LEU A 151 31.06 -6.80 6.81
C LEU A 151 32.32 -7.66 6.88
N GLY A 152 32.43 -8.43 7.96
CA GLY A 152 33.36 -9.56 8.04
C GLY A 152 33.05 -10.67 7.00
N PRO A 153 34.02 -11.56 6.74
CA PRO A 153 34.03 -12.47 5.58
C PRO A 153 32.92 -13.53 5.51
N GLY A 154 32.11 -13.73 6.56
CA GLY A 154 31.14 -14.84 6.63
C GLY A 154 29.65 -14.50 6.43
N GLY A 155 29.27 -13.23 6.32
CA GLY A 155 27.86 -12.81 6.43
C GLY A 155 27.27 -12.04 5.24
N PHE A 156 27.99 -11.91 4.13
CA PHE A 156 27.66 -10.97 3.06
C PHE A 156 26.33 -11.26 2.35
N GLY A 157 26.05 -12.53 2.03
CA GLY A 157 24.88 -12.91 1.21
C GLY A 157 23.52 -12.62 1.88
N SER A 158 23.39 -12.93 3.17
CA SER A 158 22.14 -12.74 3.94
C SER A 158 21.81 -11.26 4.13
N ARG A 159 22.79 -10.44 4.56
CA ARG A 159 22.57 -9.01 4.82
C ARG A 159 22.31 -8.20 3.55
N VAL A 160 22.98 -8.52 2.44
CA VAL A 160 22.71 -7.88 1.14
C VAL A 160 21.30 -8.22 0.63
N GLY A 161 20.86 -9.47 0.81
CA GLY A 161 19.50 -9.89 0.45
C GLY A 161 18.42 -9.10 1.20
N TRP A 162 18.55 -8.99 2.53
CA TRP A 162 17.63 -8.21 3.35
C TRP A 162 17.66 -6.71 3.05
N SER A 163 18.84 -6.14 2.83
CA SER A 163 18.98 -4.73 2.48
C SER A 163 18.35 -4.41 1.13
N LEU A 164 18.51 -5.30 0.14
CA LEU A 164 17.90 -5.13 -1.18
C LEU A 164 16.38 -5.27 -1.10
N ALA A 165 15.88 -6.27 -0.37
CA ALA A 165 14.45 -6.46 -0.16
C ALA A 165 13.81 -5.26 0.57
N ALA A 166 14.48 -4.72 1.59
CA ALA A 166 14.03 -3.54 2.31
C ALA A 166 13.99 -2.31 1.39
N ALA A 167 15.04 -2.08 0.59
CA ALA A 167 15.09 -0.97 -0.36
C ALA A 167 13.99 -1.06 -1.43
N ILE A 168 13.75 -2.25 -1.98
CA ILE A 168 12.64 -2.49 -2.92
C ILE A 168 11.30 -2.21 -2.22
N GLY A 169 11.13 -2.67 -0.98
CA GLY A 169 9.93 -2.43 -0.19
C GLY A 169 9.66 -0.93 0.03
N VAL A 170 10.68 -0.17 0.43
CA VAL A 170 10.59 1.29 0.60
C VAL A 170 10.27 1.99 -0.72
N ALA A 171 10.96 1.63 -1.81
CA ALA A 171 10.71 2.22 -3.12
C ALA A 171 9.27 1.97 -3.61
N ILE A 172 8.76 0.74 -3.43
CA ILE A 172 7.36 0.41 -3.78
C ILE A 172 6.40 1.22 -2.89
N PHE A 173 6.65 1.31 -1.59
CA PHE A 173 5.80 2.05 -0.66
C PHE A 173 5.76 3.55 -1.00
N GLU A 174 6.91 4.18 -1.20
CA GLU A 174 7.02 5.58 -1.61
C GLU A 174 6.34 5.82 -2.95
N MET A 175 6.55 4.94 -3.94
CA MET A 175 5.90 5.05 -5.24
C MET A 175 4.37 4.96 -5.10
N LEU A 176 3.84 4.00 -4.36
CA LEU A 176 2.39 3.84 -4.18
C LEU A 176 1.77 5.03 -3.43
N PHE A 177 2.44 5.51 -2.38
CA PHE A 177 2.03 6.69 -1.65
C PHE A 177 2.02 7.91 -2.57
N LEU A 178 3.11 8.16 -3.29
CA LEU A 178 3.25 9.32 -4.15
C LEU A 178 2.26 9.27 -5.31
N ILE A 179 1.99 8.12 -5.93
CA ILE A 179 0.94 8.00 -6.95
C ILE A 179 -0.42 8.42 -6.39
N ALA A 180 -0.77 7.98 -5.19
CA ALA A 180 -2.07 8.29 -4.59
C ALA A 180 -2.24 9.80 -4.32
N PHE A 181 -1.19 10.46 -3.83
CA PHE A 181 -1.18 11.91 -3.61
C PHE A 181 -1.09 12.69 -4.91
N TYR A 182 -0.21 12.28 -5.81
CA TYR A 182 0.02 12.89 -7.11
C TYR A 182 -1.26 12.90 -7.95
N THR A 183 -1.96 11.77 -8.01
CA THR A 183 -3.23 11.69 -8.75
C THR A 183 -4.24 12.70 -8.22
N ASP A 184 -4.35 12.86 -6.90
CA ASP A 184 -5.29 13.81 -6.31
C ASP A 184 -4.89 15.27 -6.56
N TRP A 185 -3.58 15.59 -6.55
CA TRP A 185 -3.07 16.93 -6.84
C TRP A 185 -3.20 17.30 -8.32
N VAL A 186 -2.93 16.37 -9.24
CA VAL A 186 -3.11 16.57 -10.68
C VAL A 186 -4.59 16.78 -11.00
N LEU A 187 -5.48 15.96 -10.43
CA LEU A 187 -6.92 16.13 -10.61
C LEU A 187 -7.41 17.49 -10.07
N ALA A 188 -6.90 17.92 -8.93
CA ALA A 188 -7.21 19.23 -8.36
C ALA A 188 -6.68 20.38 -9.24
N ALA A 189 -5.48 20.24 -9.80
CA ALA A 189 -4.91 21.23 -10.72
C ALA A 189 -5.69 21.32 -12.04
N LEU A 190 -6.12 20.17 -12.58
CA LEU A 190 -6.91 20.08 -13.81
C LEU A 190 -8.34 20.62 -13.63
N ALA A 191 -8.92 20.50 -12.44
CA ALA A 191 -10.22 21.10 -12.13
C ALA A 191 -10.18 22.65 -12.12
N GLY A 192 -9.01 23.28 -12.28
CA GLY A 192 -8.82 24.73 -12.21
C GLY A 192 -8.96 25.31 -10.81
N ASP A 193 -9.42 24.50 -9.85
CA ASP A 193 -9.71 24.86 -8.47
C ASP A 193 -9.02 23.85 -7.56
N MET A 194 -7.74 24.10 -7.23
CA MET A 194 -6.94 23.22 -6.37
C MET A 194 -7.53 23.07 -4.95
N LEU A 195 -8.49 23.92 -4.59
CA LEU A 195 -9.15 23.94 -3.29
C LEU A 195 -10.61 23.51 -3.36
N GLY A 196 -11.19 23.35 -4.56
CA GLY A 196 -12.59 22.99 -4.77
C GLY A 196 -13.58 23.96 -4.12
N VAL A 197 -13.13 25.17 -3.82
CA VAL A 197 -13.78 26.09 -2.90
C VAL A 197 -13.71 27.47 -3.52
N HIS A 198 -14.76 27.82 -4.26
CA HIS A 198 -15.17 29.21 -4.44
C HIS A 198 -15.77 29.75 -3.11
N LEU A 199 -15.08 29.57 -1.97
CA LEU A 199 -15.40 30.35 -0.77
C LEU A 199 -14.58 31.64 -0.83
N PRO A 200 -15.22 32.80 -0.63
CA PRO A 200 -14.57 34.12 -0.70
C PRO A 200 -13.51 34.36 0.39
N THR A 201 -13.21 33.37 1.25
CA THR A 201 -12.24 33.46 2.35
C THR A 201 -11.38 32.19 2.41
N ALA A 202 -10.40 32.09 1.51
CA ALA A 202 -9.52 30.93 1.38
C ALA A 202 -8.44 30.90 2.49
N ASN A 203 -8.76 30.32 3.63
CA ASN A 203 -7.76 29.99 4.66
C ASN A 203 -7.20 28.58 4.41
N LEU A 204 -5.88 28.44 4.34
CA LEU A 204 -5.16 27.15 4.19
C LEU A 204 -5.69 26.03 5.12
N ALA A 205 -6.20 26.40 6.29
CA ALA A 205 -6.78 25.49 7.27
C ALA A 205 -7.99 24.72 6.74
N SER A 206 -8.91 25.36 6.00
CA SER A 206 -10.11 24.67 5.48
C SER A 206 -9.75 23.67 4.39
N ALA A 207 -8.71 23.97 3.59
CA ALA A 207 -8.15 23.07 2.59
C ALA A 207 -7.58 21.79 3.21
N LEU A 208 -6.76 21.95 4.26
CA LEU A 208 -6.17 20.83 4.99
C LEU A 208 -7.26 19.99 5.67
N ILE A 209 -8.25 20.62 6.32
CA ILE A 209 -9.36 19.90 6.97
C ILE A 209 -10.16 19.09 5.97
N TYR A 210 -10.49 19.62 4.79
CA TYR A 210 -11.18 18.86 3.76
C TYR A 210 -10.35 17.67 3.27
N PHE A 211 -9.05 17.88 3.07
CA PHE A 211 -8.12 16.83 2.66
C PHE A 211 -8.01 15.70 3.71
N PHE A 212 -7.83 16.06 4.98
CA PHE A 212 -7.78 15.12 6.09
C PHE A 212 -9.14 14.43 6.30
N ALA A 213 -10.26 15.14 6.25
CA ALA A 213 -11.59 14.56 6.41
C ALA A 213 -11.90 13.51 5.32
N LYS A 214 -11.40 13.70 4.09
CA LYS A 214 -11.56 12.74 3.00
C LYS A 214 -10.73 11.46 3.19
N ARG A 215 -9.67 11.51 4.00
CA ARG A 215 -8.74 10.40 4.25
C ARG A 215 -8.89 9.80 5.66
N ALA A 216 -9.53 10.51 6.58
CA ALA A 216 -9.83 10.11 7.96
C ALA A 216 -10.67 8.81 8.09
N PRO A 217 -11.56 8.43 7.15
CA PRO A 217 -12.28 7.16 7.26
C PRO A 217 -11.36 5.93 7.22
N MET A 218 -10.10 6.08 6.81
CA MET A 218 -9.11 5.00 6.88
C MET A 218 -8.49 4.82 8.27
N LEU A 219 -8.73 5.76 9.20
CA LEU A 219 -8.22 5.71 10.58
C LEU A 219 -9.28 5.26 11.60
N SER A 220 -10.57 5.19 11.24
CA SER A 220 -11.57 4.55 12.11
C SER A 220 -11.53 3.04 11.91
N ARG A 221 -10.79 2.36 12.77
CA ARG A 221 -10.87 0.92 12.96
C ARG A 221 -11.17 0.63 14.42
#